data_AF-A0A0K0KU03-F1
#
_entry.id   AF-A0A0K0KU03-F1
#
_cell.length_a   1.000
_cell.length_b   1.000
_cell.length_c   1.000
_cell.angle_alpha   90.00
_cell.angle_beta   90.00
_cell.angle_gamma   90.00
#
_symmetry.space_group_name_H-M   'P 1'
#
loop_
_entity.id
_entity.type
_entity.pdbx_description
1 polymer ?
#
loop_
_entity_poly.entity_id
_entity_poly.type
_entity_poly.pdbx_seq_one_letter_code
_entity_poly.pdbx_strand_id
1 'polypeptide(L)' 'WKKIVVCVVSDGRAKINPRTRAVLAGMGVYQDGIAKQQVNGKDVTAHIYEYTTQMSIGLKKDLVVLTPSKQPVQMLF' A
#
# COMPACT_ATOMS: atom_id res chain seq x y z
N TRP A 1 -17.97 0.90 16.69
CA TRP A 1 -16.69 1.02 15.94
C TRP A 1 -16.30 -0.37 15.45
N LYS A 2 -15.87 -0.52 14.19
CA LYS A 2 -15.41 -1.80 13.64
C LYS A 2 -13.91 -1.71 13.36
N LYS A 3 -13.14 -2.65 13.91
CA LYS A 3 -11.72 -2.82 13.56
C LYS A 3 -11.66 -3.42 12.16
N ILE A 4 -11.06 -2.70 11.21
CA ILE A 4 -10.85 -3.18 9.84
C ILE A 4 -9.35 -3.19 9.56
N VAL A 5 -8.87 -4.36 9.15
CA VAL A 5 -7.51 -4.57 8.65
C VAL A 5 -7.62 -5.08 7.21
N VAL A 6 -6.87 -4.46 6.31
CA VAL A 6 -6.79 -4.88 4.91
C VAL A 6 -5.35 -5.31 4.64
N CYS A 7 -5.16 -6.55 4.21
CA CYS A 7 -3.87 -7.09 3.81
C CYS A 7 -3.87 -7.32 2.31
N VAL A 8 -2.91 -6.71 1.60
CA VAL A 8 -2.71 -6.86 0.17
C VAL A 8 -1.43 -7.66 -0.02
N VAL A 9 -1.52 -8.85 -0.62
CA VAL A 9 -0.34 -9.69 -0.89
C VAL A 9 -0.05 -9.67 -2.38
N SER A 10 1.19 -9.38 -2.76
CA SER A 10 1.66 -9.36 -4.14
C SER A 10 2.90 -10.24 -4.29
N ASP A 11 3.08 -10.87 -5.45
CA ASP A 11 4.27 -11.65 -5.85
C ASP A 11 5.47 -10.73 -6.18
N GLY A 12 5.80 -9.86 -5.23
CA GLY A 12 6.90 -8.89 -5.31
C GLY A 12 6.50 -7.53 -5.88
N ARG A 13 7.10 -6.48 -5.31
CA ARG A 13 6.91 -5.08 -5.74
C ARG A 13 7.37 -4.81 -7.18
N ALA A 14 8.19 -5.66 -7.77
CA ALA A 14 8.64 -5.49 -9.15
C ALA A 14 7.54 -5.83 -10.17
N LYS A 15 6.71 -6.84 -9.87
CA LYS A 15 5.67 -7.35 -10.79
C LYS A 15 4.33 -6.63 -10.66
N ILE A 16 4.12 -5.87 -9.59
CA ILE A 16 2.85 -5.18 -9.34
C ILE A 16 2.52 -4.17 -10.44
N ASN A 17 1.25 -4.13 -10.85
CA ASN A 17 0.76 -3.14 -11.81
C ASN A 17 1.06 -1.71 -11.30
N PRO A 18 1.64 -0.82 -12.13
CA PRO A 18 1.94 0.55 -11.74
C PRO A 18 0.73 1.32 -11.18
N ARG A 19 -0.48 1.11 -11.70
CA ARG A 19 -1.71 1.75 -11.19
C ARG A 19 -2.04 1.28 -9.78
N THR A 20 -1.91 -0.02 -9.48
CA THR A 20 -2.12 -0.54 -8.12
C THR A 20 -1.11 0.04 -7.14
N ARG A 21 0.16 0.11 -7.54
CA ARG A 21 1.22 0.73 -6.74
C ARG A 21 0.98 2.21 -6.49
N ALA A 22 0.46 2.95 -7.46
CA ALA A 22 0.06 4.35 -7.28
C ALA A 22 -1.07 4.50 -6.25
N VAL A 23 -2.06 3.59 -6.24
CA VAL A 23 -3.12 3.60 -5.22
C VAL A 23 -2.53 3.31 -3.83
N LEU A 24 -1.69 2.29 -3.70
CA LEU A 24 -1.04 1.95 -2.41
C LEU A 24 -0.15 3.10 -1.90
N ALA A 25 0.53 3.80 -2.80
CA ALA A 25 1.31 4.99 -2.46
C ALA A 25 0.42 6.15 -1.99
N GLY A 26 -0.67 6.43 -2.70
CA GLY A 26 -1.63 7.45 -2.30
C GLY A 26 -2.35 7.13 -0.98
N MET A 27 -2.50 5.84 -0.65
CA MET A 27 -3.01 5.39 0.65
C MET A 27 -1.98 5.49 1.79
N GLY A 28 -0.71 5.74 1.45
CA GLY A 28 0.40 5.90 2.40
C GLY A 28 1.12 4.60 2.76
N VAL A 29 0.60 3.44 2.37
CA VAL A 29 1.18 2.14 2.75
C VAL A 29 2.39 1.76 1.90
N TYR A 30 2.56 2.32 0.70
CA TYR A 30 3.74 2.05 -0.13
C TYR A 30 4.55 3.32 -0.41
N GLN A 31 5.87 3.24 -0.36
CA GLN A 31 6.76 4.37 -0.72
C GLN A 31 7.84 3.88 -1.69
N ASP A 32 7.95 4.57 -2.83
CA ASP A 32 8.91 4.20 -3.85
C ASP A 32 10.34 4.59 -3.45
N GLY A 33 11.32 3.77 -3.83
CA GLY A 33 12.73 4.00 -3.54
C GLY A 33 13.23 3.65 -2.12
N ILE A 34 12.35 3.32 -1.17
CA ILE A 34 12.77 2.98 0.21
C ILE A 34 13.18 1.51 0.36
N ALA A 35 12.57 0.61 -0.41
CA ALA A 35 12.82 -0.82 -0.32
C ALA A 35 14.24 -1.21 -0.78
N LYS A 36 14.99 -1.86 0.11
CA LYS A 36 16.31 -2.43 -0.18
C LYS A 36 16.18 -3.85 -0.70
N GLN A 37 16.98 -4.21 -1.70
CA GLN A 37 17.05 -5.59 -2.21
C GLN A 37 17.92 -6.48 -1.32
N GLN A 38 18.91 -5.91 -0.65
CA GLN A 38 19.83 -6.64 0.22
C GLN A 38 19.99 -5.97 1.57
N VAL A 39 20.12 -6.80 2.61
CA VAL A 39 20.50 -6.41 3.98
C VAL A 39 21.65 -7.31 4.40
N ASN A 40 22.78 -6.72 4.79
CA ASN A 40 24.01 -7.44 5.17
C ASN A 40 24.48 -8.45 4.11
N GLY A 41 24.40 -8.07 2.82
CA GLY A 41 24.81 -8.93 1.70
C GLY A 41 23.90 -10.14 1.44
N LYS A 42 22.73 -10.21 2.11
CA LYS A 42 21.71 -11.23 1.87
C LYS A 42 20.49 -10.61 1.21
N ASP A 43 19.94 -11.30 0.22
CA ASP A 43 18.71 -10.88 -0.44
C ASP A 43 17.52 -10.93 0.51
N VAL A 44 16.67 -9.91 0.46
CA VAL A 44 15.41 -9.90 1.20
C VAL A 44 14.39 -10.78 0.50
N THR A 45 13.63 -11.55 1.28
CA THR A 45 12.60 -12.46 0.75
C THR A 45 11.25 -11.76 0.59
N ALA A 46 11.01 -10.69 1.35
CA ALA A 46 9.79 -9.92 1.32
C ALA A 46 10.02 -8.48 1.80
N HIS A 47 9.13 -7.59 1.39
CA HIS A 47 8.92 -6.28 1.99
C HIS A 47 7.55 -6.30 2.63
N ILE A 48 7.47 -5.82 3.86
CA ILE A 48 6.20 -5.64 4.58
C ILE A 48 6.09 -4.16 4.90
N TYR A 49 4.97 -3.58 4.51
CA TYR A 49 4.61 -2.21 4.80
C TYR A 49 3.35 -2.19 5.64
N GLU A 50 3.33 -1.32 6.64
CA GLU A 50 2.20 -1.16 7.54
C GLU A 50 1.88 0.32 7.68
N TYR A 51 0.59 0.67 7.51
CA TYR A 51 0.15 2.05 7.65
C TYR A 51 -1.31 2.15 8.04
N THR A 52 -1.63 3.01 9.01
CA THR A 52 -3.02 3.35 9.33
C THR A 52 -3.46 4.51 8.45
N THR A 53 -4.21 4.21 7.38
CA THR A 53 -4.70 5.22 6.46
C THR A 53 -5.98 5.88 6.99
N GLN A 54 -6.05 7.20 6.84
CA GLN A 54 -7.28 8.00 7.00
C GLN A 54 -7.81 8.48 5.65
N MET A 55 -7.43 7.79 4.57
CA MET A 55 -7.94 8.04 3.23
C MET A 55 -9.04 7.02 2.90
N SER A 56 -10.05 7.46 2.17
CA SER A 56 -11.02 6.61 1.49
C SER A 56 -10.70 6.58 0.00
N ILE A 57 -10.99 5.45 -0.65
CA ILE A 57 -10.80 5.25 -2.08
C ILE A 57 -12.17 5.24 -2.75
N GLY A 58 -12.33 6.05 -3.78
CA GLY A 58 -13.49 6.03 -4.68
C GLY A 58 -13.07 5.86 -6.13
N LEU A 59 -14.01 5.38 -6.95
CA LEU A 59 -13.87 5.32 -8.40
C LEU A 59 -14.86 6.30 -9.04
N LYS A 60 -14.35 7.21 -9.86
CA LYS A 60 -15.17 8.11 -10.69
C LYS A 60 -14.83 7.87 -12.14
N LYS A 61 -15.68 7.11 -12.84
CA LYS A 61 -15.35 6.51 -14.14
C LYS A 61 -14.09 5.64 -13.99
N ASP A 62 -13.02 5.93 -14.73
CA ASP A 62 -11.74 5.22 -14.66
C ASP A 62 -10.69 5.90 -13.76
N LEU A 63 -11.08 6.97 -13.06
CA LEU A 63 -10.19 7.70 -12.16
C LEU A 63 -10.37 7.21 -10.73
N VAL A 64 -9.25 6.83 -10.09
CA VAL A 64 -9.20 6.59 -8.65
C VAL A 64 -9.08 7.94 -7.94
N VAL A 65 -9.99 8.22 -7.02
CA VAL A 65 -10.01 9.44 -6.21
C VAL A 65 -9.78 9.06 -4.76
N LEU A 66 -8.89 9.80 -4.12
CA LEU A 66 -8.62 9.67 -2.69
C LEU A 66 -9.27 10.85 -1.96
N THR A 67 -10.05 10.56 -0.94
CA THR A 67 -10.71 11.59 -0.11
C THR A 67 -10.41 11.33 1.36
N PRO A 68 -10.26 12.37 2.20
CA PRO A 68 -10.15 12.18 3.64
C PRO A 68 -11.34 11.38 4.20
N SER A 69 -11.06 10.47 5.12
CA SER A 69 -12.00 9.62 5.83
C SER A 69 -11.86 9.86 7.33
N LYS A 70 -12.98 9.83 8.07
CA LYS A 70 -12.94 9.90 9.53
C LYS A 70 -12.60 8.55 10.18
N GLN A 71 -12.78 7.46 9.45
CA GLN A 71 -12.56 6.10 9.95
C GLN A 71 -11.16 5.63 9.53
N PRO A 72 -10.26 5.35 10.49
CA PRO A 72 -8.96 4.78 10.19
C PRO A 72 -9.10 3.33 9.72
N VAL A 73 -8.28 2.95 8.74
CA VAL A 73 -8.17 1.57 8.26
C VAL A 73 -6.70 1.14 8.39
N GLN A 74 -6.47 -0.03 8.97
CA GLN A 74 -5.13 -0.60 9.04
C GLN A 74 -4.80 -1.28 7.71
N MET A 75 -3.72 -0.86 7.07
CA MET A 75 -3.24 -1.42 5.81
C MET A 75 -1.95 -2.20 6.06
N LEU A 76 -1.89 -3.40 5.50
CA LEU A 76 -0.68 -4.21 5.32
C LEU A 76 -0.48 -4.44 3.82
N PHE A 77 0.72 -4.24 3.32
CA PHE A 77 1.12 -4.51 1.94
C PHE A 77 2.47 -5.19 1.89
#